data_AF-A0A2R6I073-F1
#
_entry.id   AF-A0A2R6I073-F1
#
_cell.length_a   1.000
_cell.length_b   1.000
_cell.length_c   1.000
_cell.angle_alpha   90.00
_cell.angle_beta   90.00
_cell.angle_gamma   90.00
#
_symmetry.space_group_name_H-M   'P 1'
#
loop_
_entity.id
_entity.type
_entity.pdbx_description
1 polymer ?
#
loop_
_entity_poly.entity_id
_entity_poly.type
_entity_poly.pdbx_seq_one_letter_code
_entity_poly.pdbx_strand_id
1 'polypeptide(L)'
;MAVVTAREALRYVASREMALLYAVVIVGVLLLGLGVEAFRLGRGSNLFFLADVLRVLFVVAGTVLVYGGLIGILYKVVADAHARGTTN
;
A
#
# COMPACT_ATOMS: atom_id res chain seq x y z
N MET A 1 -21.08 -11.55 -21.59
CA MET A 1 -20.39 -10.76 -20.55
C MET A 1 -21.28 -10.72 -19.33
N ALA A 2 -20.86 -11.31 -18.21
CA ALA A 2 -21.63 -11.18 -16.96
C ALA A 2 -21.58 -9.71 -16.52
N VAL A 3 -22.74 -9.08 -16.38
CA VAL A 3 -22.84 -7.70 -15.90
C VAL A 3 -22.48 -7.71 -14.43
N VAL A 4 -21.28 -7.24 -14.08
CA VAL A 4 -20.87 -7.10 -12.68
C VAL A 4 -21.74 -6.01 -12.05
N THR A 5 -22.54 -6.38 -11.05
CA THR A 5 -23.37 -5.41 -10.36
C THR A 5 -22.51 -4.52 -9.45
N ALA A 6 -22.92 -3.27 -9.24
CA ALA A 6 -22.23 -2.36 -8.31
C ALA A 6 -22.09 -2.98 -6.90
N ARG A 7 -23.08 -3.79 -6.49
CA ARG A 7 -23.06 -4.53 -5.22
C ARG A 7 -21.94 -5.57 -5.17
N GLU A 8 -21.70 -6.30 -6.24
CA GLU A 8 -20.62 -7.30 -6.32
C GLU A 8 -19.25 -6.64 -6.33
N ALA A 9 -19.10 -5.53 -7.06
CA ALA A 9 -17.88 -4.73 -7.02
C ALA A 9 -17.58 -4.25 -5.60
N LEU A 10 -18.58 -3.70 -4.90
CA LEU A 10 -18.42 -3.26 -3.51
C LEU A 10 -18.10 -4.40 -2.54
N ARG A 11 -18.75 -5.56 -2.67
CA ARG A 11 -18.43 -6.74 -1.83
C ARG A 11 -17.01 -7.24 -2.07
N TYR A 12 -16.54 -7.20 -3.31
CA TYR A 12 -15.19 -7.60 -3.66
C TYR A 12 -14.13 -6.66 -3.07
N VAL A 13 -14.33 -5.36 -3.23
CA VAL A 13 -13.46 -4.32 -2.64
C VAL A 13 -13.48 -4.39 -1.11
N ALA A 14 -14.63 -4.69 -0.50
CA ALA A 14 -14.77 -4.87 0.94
C ALA A 14 -14.32 -6.24 1.47
N SER A 15 -13.82 -7.13 0.61
CA SER A 15 -13.34 -8.45 1.03
C SER A 15 -12.14 -8.32 1.98
N ARG A 16 -12.02 -9.26 2.92
CA ARG A 16 -10.93 -9.25 3.91
C ARG A 16 -9.55 -9.27 3.27
N GLU A 17 -9.41 -9.94 2.13
CA GLU A 17 -8.15 -10.03 1.40
C GLU A 17 -7.78 -8.72 0.70
N MET A 18 -8.76 -8.00 0.13
CA MET A 18 -8.54 -6.65 -0.38
C MET A 18 -8.29 -5.65 0.74
N ALA A 19 -8.97 -5.79 1.88
CA ALA A 19 -8.77 -4.95 3.06
C ALA A 19 -7.34 -5.04 3.60
N LEU A 20 -6.71 -6.22 3.57
CA LEU A 20 -5.30 -6.38 3.94
C LEU A 20 -4.37 -5.62 2.98
N LEU A 21 -4.62 -5.70 1.67
CA LEU A 21 -3.83 -4.97 0.68
C LEU A 21 -3.99 -3.45 0.83
N TYR A 22 -5.21 -2.97 1.10
CA TYR A 22 -5.44 -1.56 1.42
C TYR A 22 -4.74 -1.15 2.71
N ALA A 23 -4.77 -1.99 3.75
CA ALA A 23 -4.05 -1.71 5.00
C ALA A 23 -2.54 -1.57 4.77
N VAL A 24 -1.95 -2.43 3.92
CA VAL A 24 -0.53 -2.33 3.52
C VAL A 24 -0.22 -0.98 2.88
N VAL A 25 -1.07 -0.53 1.93
CA VAL A 25 -0.89 0.78 1.28
C VAL A 25 -1.05 1.92 2.30
N ILE A 26 -2.06 1.88 3.16
CA ILE A 26 -2.30 2.89 4.19
C ILE A 26 -1.09 3.00 5.13
N VAL A 27 -0.58 1.87 5.63
CA VAL A 27 0.62 1.85 6.48
C VAL A 27 1.83 2.41 5.73
N GLY A 28 1.99 2.08 4.45
CA GLY A 28 3.04 2.65 3.61
C GLY A 28 2.96 4.17 3.50
N VAL A 29 1.77 4.72 3.27
CA VAL A 29 1.53 6.17 3.22
C VAL A 29 1.84 6.85 4.55
N LEU A 30 1.43 6.24 5.68
CA LEU A 30 1.74 6.76 7.00
C LEU A 30 3.25 6.79 7.27
N LEU A 31 3.98 5.74 6.88
CA LEU A 31 5.45 5.69 7.01
C LEU A 31 6.14 6.76 6.16
N LEU A 32 5.65 7.00 4.94
CA LEU A 32 6.14 8.10 4.10
C LEU A 32 5.90 9.46 4.77
N GLY A 33 4.71 9.69 5.32
CA GLY A 33 4.38 10.91 6.05
C GLY A 33 5.30 11.14 7.25
N LEU A 34 5.55 10.10 8.04
CA LEU A 34 6.48 10.14 9.18
C LEU A 34 7.91 10.45 8.73
N GLY A 35 8.38 9.86 7.63
CA GLY A 35 9.69 10.15 7.05
C GLY A 35 9.85 11.61 6.61
N VAL A 36 8.80 12.20 6.02
CA VAL A 36 8.78 13.61 5.58
C VAL A 36 8.72 14.58 6.75
N GLU A 37 7.89 14.31 7.76
CA GLU A 37 7.81 15.17 8.96
C GLU A 37 9.11 15.09 9.78
N ALA A 38 9.76 13.93 9.85
CA ALA A 38 11.10 13.80 10.41
C ALA A 38 12.15 14.63 9.65
N PHE A 39 11.95 14.87 8.34
CA PHE A 39 12.78 15.74 7.51
C PHE A 39 12.61 17.23 7.88
N ARG A 40 11.39 17.63 8.27
CA ARG A 40 11.09 19.00 8.71
C ARG A 40 11.64 19.31 10.09
N LEU A 41 11.49 18.38 11.04
CA LEU A 41 11.81 18.61 12.45
C LEU A 41 13.30 18.56 12.77
N GLY A 42 14.09 17.72 12.08
CA GLY A 42 15.51 17.58 12.40
C GLY A 42 16.46 18.50 11.64
N ARG A 43 16.00 19.69 11.17
CA ARG A 43 16.89 20.76 10.68
C ARG A 43 17.61 21.52 11.81
N GLY A 44 17.30 21.25 13.08
CA GLY A 44 17.80 21.99 14.24
C GLY A 44 18.65 21.23 15.26
N SER A 45 18.93 19.93 15.10
CA SER A 45 19.59 19.13 16.15
C SER A 45 20.85 18.39 15.66
N ASN A 46 21.89 18.38 16.51
CA ASN A 46 23.22 17.77 16.27
C ASN A 46 23.25 16.23 16.17
N LEU A 47 22.10 15.55 16.08
CA LEU A 47 21.95 14.08 15.99
C LEU A 47 21.74 13.62 14.53
N PHE A 48 22.53 14.17 13.61
CA PHE A 48 22.30 14.07 12.17
C PHE A 48 22.29 12.64 11.62
N PHE A 49 23.21 11.77 12.05
CA PHE A 49 23.39 10.45 11.43
C PHE A 49 22.25 9.46 11.74
N LEU A 50 21.88 9.31 13.02
CA LEU A 50 20.82 8.36 13.40
C LEU A 50 19.45 8.80 12.88
N ALA A 51 19.19 10.12 12.87
CA ALA A 51 17.98 10.68 12.29
C ALA A 51 17.93 10.44 10.77
N ASP A 52 19.04 10.63 10.04
CA ASP A 52 19.11 10.37 8.59
C ASP A 52 18.92 8.90 8.24
N VAL A 53 19.56 7.98 8.96
CA VAL A 53 19.36 6.54 8.72
C VAL A 53 17.90 6.17 8.95
N LEU A 54 17.29 6.62 10.04
CA LEU A 54 15.91 6.31 10.35
C LEU A 54 14.93 6.93 9.33
N ARG A 55 15.20 8.15 8.85
CA ARG A 55 14.46 8.80 7.76
C ARG A 55 14.49 7.97 6.48
N VAL A 56 15.69 7.57 6.04
CA VAL A 56 15.87 6.77 4.83
C VAL A 56 15.11 5.45 4.95
N LEU A 57 15.20 4.79 6.10
CA LEU A 57 14.46 3.55 6.35
C LEU A 57 12.94 3.75 6.27
N PHE A 58 12.40 4.81 6.86
CA PHE A 58 10.97 5.10 6.79
C PHE A 58 10.50 5.41 5.36
N VAL A 59 11.27 6.20 4.62
CA VAL A 59 10.93 6.52 3.22
C VAL A 59 11.00 5.28 2.35
N VAL A 60 12.06 4.47 2.46
CA VAL A 60 12.22 3.24 1.68
C VAL A 60 11.12 2.23 2.03
N ALA A 61 10.89 1.96 3.32
CA ALA A 61 9.85 1.04 3.76
C ALA A 61 8.46 1.49 3.31
N GLY A 62 8.14 2.77 3.49
CA GLY A 62 6.88 3.36 3.04
C GLY A 62 6.70 3.24 1.52
N THR A 63 7.74 3.53 0.75
CA THR A 63 7.75 3.40 -0.72
C THR A 63 7.48 1.95 -1.15
N VAL A 64 8.19 1.00 -0.56
CA VAL A 64 8.02 -0.44 -0.85
C VAL A 64 6.61 -0.91 -0.52
N LEU A 65 6.04 -0.48 0.60
CA LEU A 65 4.69 -0.85 1.00
C LEU A 65 3.62 -0.25 0.08
N VAL A 66 3.78 1.00 -0.34
CA VAL A 66 2.83 1.64 -1.28
C VAL A 66 2.88 0.96 -2.64
N TYR A 67 4.04 0.85 -3.26
CA TYR A 67 4.15 0.23 -4.58
C TYR A 67 3.87 -1.27 -4.54
N GLY A 68 4.39 -1.98 -3.54
CA GLY A 68 4.12 -3.40 -3.33
C GLY A 68 2.64 -3.68 -3.08
N GLY A 69 1.97 -2.85 -2.27
CA GLY A 69 0.53 -2.95 -2.03
C GLY A 69 -0.29 -2.69 -3.30
N LEU A 70 0.05 -1.66 -4.07
CA LEU A 70 -0.61 -1.37 -5.35
C LEU A 70 -0.43 -2.48 -6.38
N ILE A 71 0.80 -2.98 -6.53
CA ILE A 71 1.10 -4.13 -7.41
C ILE A 71 0.33 -5.36 -6.94
N GLY A 72 0.27 -5.61 -5.63
CA GLY A 72 -0.49 -6.71 -5.04
C GLY A 72 -1.99 -6.62 -5.34
N ILE A 73 -2.57 -5.42 -5.28
CA ILE A 73 -3.98 -5.17 -5.66
C ILE A 73 -4.18 -5.51 -7.14
N LEU A 74 -3.34 -4.99 -8.03
CA LEU A 74 -3.45 -5.25 -9.46
C LEU A 74 -3.30 -6.74 -9.78
N TYR A 75 -2.29 -7.39 -9.19
CA TYR A 75 -2.06 -8.82 -9.35
C TYR A 75 -3.26 -9.64 -8.90
N LYS A 76 -3.84 -9.31 -7.73
CA LYS A 76 -5.00 -10.01 -7.21
C LYS A 76 -6.22 -9.85 -8.12
N VAL A 77 -6.48 -8.64 -8.60
CA VAL A 77 -7.59 -8.37 -9.54
C VAL A 77 -7.44 -9.22 -10.81
N VAL A 78 -6.23 -9.29 -11.37
CA VAL A 78 -5.96 -10.09 -12.58
C VAL A 78 -6.08 -11.58 -12.30
N ALA A 79 -5.52 -12.06 -11.19
CA ALA A 79 -5.57 -13.47 -10.79
C ALA A 79 -7.02 -13.95 -10.57
N ASP A 80 -7.82 -13.15 -9.87
CA ASP A 80 -9.24 -13.47 -9.61
C ASP A 80 -10.06 -13.43 -10.90
N ALA A 81 -9.75 -12.53 -11.83
CA ALA A 81 -10.39 -12.48 -13.15
C ALA A 81 -10.06 -13.73 -13.98
N HIS A 82 -8.79 -14.17 -13.96
CA HIS A 82 -8.34 -15.35 -14.68
C HIS A 82 -8.99 -16.64 -14.12
N ALA A 83 -9.03 -16.80 -12.79
CA ALA A 83 -9.63 -17.96 -12.13
C ALA A 83 -11.12 -18.13 -12.46
N ARG A 84 -11.85 -17.02 -12.63
CA ARG A 84 -13.27 -17.02 -13.05
C ARG A 84 -13.45 -17.32 -14.54
N GLY A 85 -12.43 -17.05 -15.36
CA GLY A 85 -12.45 -17.32 -16.80
C GLY A 85 -12.17 -18.79 -17.15
N THR A 86 -11.43 -19.52 -16.30
CA THR A 86 -11.07 -20.94 -16.52
C THR A 86 -12.09 -21.95 -15.99
N THR A 87 -13.13 -21.49 -15.28
CA THR A 87 -14.19 -22.33 -14.68
C THR A 87 -15.49 -22.35 -15.49
N ASN A 88 -15.47 -21.79 -16.70
CA ASN A 88 -16.59 -21.71 -17.64
C ASN A 88 -16.22 -22.39 -18.96
#